data_AF-A0A2E8U1D7-F1
#
_entry.id   AF-A0A2E8U1D7-F1
#
_cell.length_a   1.000
_cell.length_b   1.000
_cell.length_c   1.000
_cell.angle_alpha   90.00
_cell.angle_beta   90.00
_cell.angle_gamma   90.00
#
_symmetry.space_group_name_H-M   'P 1'
#
loop_
_entity.id
_entity.type
_entity.pdbx_description
1 polymer ?
#
loop_
_entity_poly.entity_id
_entity_poly.type
_entity_poly.pdbx_seq_one_letter_code
_entity_poly.pdbx_strand_id
1 'polypeptide(L)'
;MPRSFDVGLSGLEIQKSLAEWNILGVRQVNGKPLPDVVVDDASILLPAGYRGPAFLVYKNYRTTMIWNRSHLYALAVGHLSDRLVGKGKLRAELGDINPLSRHDILDLQRRLNALGFNSGKPDGRVGPMTSKAIKKYQRRHSLPADGFPNSQLIEHIKKQS
;
A
#
# COMPACT_ATOMS: atom_id res chain seq x y z
N MET A 1 5.79 11.58 3.48
CA MET A 1 4.57 12.10 2.82
C MET A 1 4.04 13.28 3.63
N PRO A 2 3.40 14.29 3.01
CA PRO A 2 2.78 15.38 3.75
C PRO A 2 1.59 14.86 4.58
N ARG A 3 1.28 15.53 5.70
CA ARG A 3 0.18 15.10 6.60
C ARG A 3 -1.19 15.15 5.92
N SER A 4 -1.38 16.05 4.96
CA SER A 4 -2.60 16.22 4.16
C SER A 4 -2.65 15.35 2.91
N PHE A 5 -1.71 14.41 2.73
CA PHE A 5 -1.70 13.55 1.55
C PHE A 5 -2.96 12.69 1.49
N ASP A 6 -3.65 12.69 0.35
CA ASP A 6 -4.75 11.75 0.10
C ASP A 6 -4.18 10.34 -0.10
N VAL A 7 -4.24 9.55 0.96
CA VAL A 7 -3.79 8.14 0.98
C VAL A 7 -4.57 7.27 0.00
N GLY A 8 -5.75 7.73 -0.46
CA GLY A 8 -6.52 7.14 -1.54
C GLY A 8 -5.78 7.13 -2.88
N LEU A 9 -4.75 7.96 -3.06
CA LEU A 9 -3.88 7.99 -4.23
C LEU A 9 -2.74 6.96 -4.18
N SER A 10 -2.62 6.18 -3.10
CA SER A 10 -1.69 5.05 -3.03
C SER A 10 -2.16 3.84 -3.85
N GLY A 11 -1.28 2.87 -4.12
CA GLY A 11 -1.59 1.62 -4.82
C GLY A 11 -0.92 1.50 -6.19
N LEU A 12 -0.69 0.26 -6.64
CA LEU A 12 -0.04 -0.01 -7.94
C LEU A 12 -0.92 0.34 -9.15
N GLU A 13 -2.23 0.46 -8.93
CA GLU A 13 -3.22 0.88 -9.91
C GLU A 13 -3.19 2.39 -10.20
N ILE A 14 -2.56 3.18 -9.31
CA ILE A 14 -2.44 4.62 -9.46
C ILE A 14 -1.01 4.93 -9.88
N GLN A 15 -0.86 5.34 -11.14
CA GLN A 15 0.42 5.67 -11.74
C GLN A 15 0.43 7.14 -12.10
N LYS A 16 1.50 7.82 -11.72
CA LYS A 16 1.73 9.22 -12.03
C LYS A 16 3.21 9.45 -12.29
N SER A 17 3.50 10.52 -13.01
CA SER A 17 4.87 10.99 -13.17
C SER A 17 5.48 11.47 -11.85
N LEU A 18 6.81 11.49 -11.77
CA LEU A 18 7.51 12.09 -10.63
C LEU A 18 7.16 13.57 -10.44
N ALA A 19 6.96 14.30 -11.53
CA ALA A 19 6.53 15.70 -11.50
C ALA A 19 5.16 15.86 -10.84
N GLU A 20 4.18 15.03 -11.21
CA GLU A 20 2.86 15.02 -10.55
C GLU A 20 2.95 14.67 -9.07
N TRP A 21 3.76 13.66 -8.69
CA TRP A 21 3.96 13.33 -7.27
C TRP A 21 4.63 14.48 -6.49
N ASN A 22 5.56 15.19 -7.12
CA ASN A 22 6.18 16.40 -6.56
C ASN A 22 5.14 17.50 -6.31
N ILE A 23 4.22 17.74 -7.25
CA ILE A 23 3.10 18.69 -7.12
C ILE A 23 2.19 18.27 -5.96
N LEU A 24 1.91 16.97 -5.81
CA LEU A 24 1.14 16.41 -4.69
C LEU A 24 1.89 16.43 -3.34
N GLY A 25 3.08 17.04 -3.28
CA GLY A 25 3.82 17.24 -2.05
C GLY A 25 4.62 16.02 -1.59
N VAL A 26 4.74 14.96 -2.40
CA VAL A 26 5.61 13.82 -2.09
C VAL A 26 7.06 14.29 -2.08
N ARG A 27 7.83 13.86 -1.09
CA ARG A 27 9.23 14.23 -0.89
C ARG A 27 10.05 12.99 -0.54
N GLN A 28 11.34 13.08 -0.80
CA GLN A 28 12.31 12.10 -0.32
C GLN A 28 12.36 12.10 1.22
N VAL A 29 12.94 11.05 1.80
CA VAL A 29 13.03 10.90 3.27
C VAL A 29 13.87 12.01 3.93
N ASN A 30 14.76 12.67 3.18
CA ASN A 30 15.54 13.82 3.64
C ASN A 30 14.80 15.17 3.47
N GLY A 31 13.53 15.16 3.07
CA GLY A 31 12.72 16.37 2.83
C GLY A 31 12.92 17.02 1.46
N LYS A 32 13.92 16.60 0.68
CA LYS A 32 14.15 17.16 -0.67
C LYS A 32 13.05 16.76 -1.66
N PRO A 33 12.82 17.55 -2.73
CA PRO A 33 11.96 17.15 -3.84
C PRO A 33 12.37 15.79 -4.42
N LEU A 34 11.42 15.08 -5.04
CA LEU A 34 11.76 13.92 -5.86
C LEU A 34 12.66 14.36 -7.04
N PRO A 35 13.58 13.50 -7.51
CA PRO A 35 14.48 13.85 -8.60
C PRO A 35 13.72 14.34 -9.84
N ASP A 36 14.29 15.33 -10.53
CA ASP A 36 13.76 15.83 -11.79
C ASP A 36 14.25 14.96 -12.94
N VAL A 37 13.67 13.76 -13.04
CA VAL A 37 13.95 12.77 -14.08
C VAL A 37 12.63 12.27 -14.66
N VAL A 38 12.63 11.95 -15.95
CA VAL A 38 11.45 11.47 -16.65
C VAL A 38 11.14 10.04 -16.22
N VAL A 39 10.15 9.91 -15.36
CA VAL A 39 9.56 8.64 -14.95
C VAL A 39 8.05 8.88 -14.82
N ASP A 40 7.29 8.24 -15.71
CA ASP A 40 5.85 8.54 -15.90
C ASP A 40 4.92 7.53 -15.21
N ASP A 41 5.47 6.46 -14.67
CA ASP A 41 4.71 5.31 -14.15
C ASP A 41 5.00 5.01 -12.67
N ALA A 42 5.30 6.03 -11.85
CA ALA A 42 5.58 5.82 -10.43
C ALA A 42 4.28 5.63 -9.61
N SER A 43 4.33 4.76 -8.60
CA SER A 43 3.23 4.54 -7.64
C SER A 43 3.71 4.71 -6.20
N ILE A 44 2.81 5.18 -5.32
CA ILE A 44 3.03 5.20 -3.88
C ILE A 44 2.49 3.93 -3.24
N LEU A 45 3.33 3.24 -2.48
CA LEU A 45 3.03 1.99 -1.78
C LEU A 45 3.10 2.19 -0.28
N LEU A 46 2.08 1.67 0.42
CA LEU A 46 1.91 1.74 1.87
C LEU A 46 1.83 0.32 2.44
N PRO A 47 2.95 -0.43 2.54
CA PRO A 47 2.94 -1.84 2.92
C PRO A 47 2.48 -2.10 4.36
N ALA A 48 2.42 -1.06 5.20
CA ALA A 48 1.97 -1.09 6.59
C ALA A 48 0.84 -0.07 6.86
N GLY A 49 0.09 0.31 5.82
CA GLY A 49 -0.94 1.33 5.88
C GLY A 49 -0.39 2.76 5.98
N TYR A 50 -1.30 3.74 6.09
CA TYR A 50 -0.94 5.17 5.99
C TYR A 50 -0.08 5.72 7.13
N ARG A 51 0.01 5.00 8.25
CA ARG A 51 0.87 5.35 9.39
C ARG A 51 2.28 4.79 9.26
N GLY A 52 2.48 3.84 8.34
CA GLY A 52 3.75 3.20 8.10
C GLY A 52 4.63 3.94 7.07
N PRO A 53 5.73 3.31 6.66
CA PRO A 53 6.63 3.85 5.64
C PRO A 53 5.93 3.89 4.28
N ALA A 54 6.22 4.94 3.52
CA ALA A 54 5.78 5.07 2.14
C ALA A 54 6.94 4.84 1.18
N PHE A 55 6.69 4.07 0.13
CA PHE A 55 7.66 3.78 -0.92
C PHE A 55 7.16 4.32 -2.24
N LEU A 56 8.04 4.97 -2.98
CA LEU A 56 7.81 5.28 -4.39
C LEU A 56 8.41 4.14 -5.21
N VAL A 57 7.58 3.47 -6.00
CA VAL A 57 7.98 2.28 -6.76
C VAL A 57 7.72 2.49 -8.26
N TYR A 58 8.49 1.79 -9.08
CA TYR A 58 8.51 1.95 -10.54
C TYR A 58 8.23 0.64 -11.26
N LYS A 59 8.37 0.64 -12.60
CA LYS A 59 8.22 -0.54 -13.44
C LYS A 59 8.98 -1.77 -12.95
N ASN A 60 10.23 -1.60 -12.52
CA ASN A 60 11.07 -2.70 -12.05
C ASN A 60 10.45 -3.44 -10.84
N TYR A 61 9.84 -2.71 -9.91
CA TYR A 61 9.11 -3.28 -8.78
C TYR A 61 7.93 -4.13 -9.26
N ARG A 62 7.17 -3.64 -10.25
CA ARG A 62 6.05 -4.38 -10.85
C ARG A 62 6.54 -5.65 -11.55
N THR A 63 7.71 -5.62 -12.18
CA THR A 63 8.35 -6.80 -12.76
C THR A 63 8.72 -7.83 -11.70
N THR A 64 9.29 -7.42 -10.56
CA THR A 64 9.56 -8.34 -9.44
C THR A 64 8.30 -9.02 -8.91
N MET A 65 7.17 -8.29 -8.87
CA MET A 65 5.88 -8.83 -8.44
C MET A 65 5.30 -9.92 -9.37
N ILE A 66 5.83 -10.09 -10.60
CA ILE A 66 5.45 -11.19 -11.50
C ILE A 66 5.91 -12.54 -10.92
N TRP A 67 7.10 -12.57 -10.31
CA TRP A 67 7.69 -13.77 -9.72
C TRP A 67 6.96 -14.19 -8.43
N ASN A 68 6.60 -13.20 -7.61
CA ASN A 68 5.82 -13.41 -6.40
C ASN A 68 4.98 -12.17 -6.11
N ARG A 69 3.65 -12.34 -6.08
CA ARG A 69 2.68 -11.25 -5.83
C ARG A 69 2.63 -10.83 -4.35
N SER A 70 3.78 -10.42 -3.80
CA SER A 70 3.92 -10.00 -2.41
C SER A 70 4.74 -8.71 -2.33
N HIS A 71 4.14 -7.68 -1.74
CA HIS A 71 4.80 -6.39 -1.57
C HIS A 71 6.05 -6.48 -0.70
N LEU A 72 6.00 -7.27 0.38
CA LEU A 72 7.14 -7.49 1.27
C LEU A 72 8.28 -8.20 0.55
N TYR A 73 7.97 -9.19 -0.29
CA TYR A 73 8.97 -9.86 -1.11
C TYR A 73 9.66 -8.89 -2.07
N ALA A 74 8.88 -8.12 -2.85
CA ALA A 74 9.46 -7.18 -3.82
C ALA A 74 10.26 -6.06 -3.14
N LEU A 75 9.80 -5.57 -1.97
CA LEU A 75 10.55 -4.61 -1.15
C LEU A 75 11.84 -5.21 -0.59
N ALA A 76 11.82 -6.46 -0.13
CA ALA A 76 13.01 -7.14 0.38
C ALA A 76 14.05 -7.36 -0.73
N VAL A 77 13.62 -7.77 -1.93
CA VAL A 77 14.51 -7.91 -3.10
C VAL A 77 15.13 -6.56 -3.45
N GLY A 78 14.32 -5.51 -3.62
CA GLY A 78 14.83 -4.18 -3.93
C GLY A 78 15.77 -3.64 -2.85
N HIS A 79 15.42 -3.84 -1.57
CA HIS A 79 16.26 -3.42 -0.45
C HIS A 79 17.59 -4.19 -0.42
N LEU A 80 17.56 -5.51 -0.62
CA LEU A 80 18.78 -6.32 -0.68
C LEU A 80 19.69 -5.86 -1.83
N SER A 81 19.14 -5.61 -3.02
CA SER A 81 19.89 -5.07 -4.15
C SER A 81 20.53 -3.71 -3.82
N ASP A 82 19.80 -2.81 -3.15
CA ASP A 82 20.34 -1.54 -2.68
C ASP A 82 21.50 -1.74 -1.69
N ARG A 83 21.38 -2.70 -0.76
CA ARG A 83 22.43 -3.02 0.22
C ARG A 83 23.69 -3.57 -0.45
N LEU A 84 23.56 -4.38 -1.50
CA LEU A 84 24.69 -4.97 -2.23
C LEU A 84 25.53 -3.91 -2.95
N VAL A 85 24.93 -2.82 -3.41
CA VAL A 85 25.64 -1.70 -4.06
C VAL A 85 26.03 -0.59 -3.08
N GLY A 86 26.03 -0.88 -1.77
CA GLY A 86 26.52 0.04 -0.74
C GLY A 86 25.53 1.13 -0.31
N LYS A 87 24.25 1.06 -0.70
CA LYS A 87 23.25 2.01 -0.19
C LYS A 87 22.92 1.74 1.28
N GLY A 88 22.39 2.78 1.93
CA GLY A 88 22.01 2.76 3.34
C GLY A 88 20.84 1.83 3.68
N LYS A 89 20.57 1.71 4.98
CA LYS A 89 19.39 1.01 5.50
C LYS A 89 18.11 1.81 5.20
N LEU A 90 16.95 1.14 5.25
CA LEU A 90 15.68 1.85 5.30
C LEU A 90 15.66 2.77 6.53
N ARG A 91 15.28 4.03 6.32
CA ARG A 91 15.25 5.04 7.40
C ARG A 91 13.93 5.08 8.15
N ALA A 92 12.88 4.50 7.57
CA ALA A 92 11.56 4.45 8.18
C ALA A 92 11.29 3.03 8.69
N GLU A 93 10.82 2.93 9.92
CA GLU A 93 10.41 1.68 10.53
C GLU A 93 9.02 1.29 10.04
N LEU A 94 8.75 -0.01 9.92
CA LEU A 94 7.44 -0.52 9.50
C LEU A 94 6.32 -0.19 10.50
N GLY A 95 6.68 0.17 11.73
CA GLY A 95 5.74 0.37 12.84
C GLY A 95 5.15 -0.96 13.31
N ASP A 96 4.12 -0.88 14.15
CA ASP A 96 3.36 -2.05 14.56
C ASP A 96 2.43 -2.50 13.42
N ILE A 97 2.89 -3.50 12.67
CA ILE A 97 2.16 -4.03 11.51
C ILE A 97 1.05 -5.01 11.88
N ASN A 98 0.92 -5.38 13.19
CA ASN A 98 -0.02 -6.39 13.74
C ASN A 98 -0.79 -7.15 12.65
N PRO A 99 -0.12 -8.08 11.95
CA PRO A 99 -0.66 -8.65 10.75
C PRO A 99 -1.84 -9.54 11.11
N LEU A 100 -2.94 -9.34 10.41
CA LEU A 100 -4.13 -10.14 10.61
C LEU A 100 -3.87 -11.61 10.29
N SER A 101 -4.49 -12.49 11.06
CA SER A 101 -4.40 -13.92 10.78
C SER A 101 -5.07 -14.24 9.44
N ARG A 102 -4.70 -15.36 8.82
CA ARG A 102 -5.38 -15.85 7.62
C ARG A 102 -6.89 -16.02 7.83
N HIS A 103 -7.29 -16.40 9.05
CA HIS A 103 -8.69 -16.54 9.43
C HIS A 103 -9.40 -15.18 9.42
N ASP A 104 -8.78 -14.16 10.01
CA ASP A 104 -9.33 -12.79 10.04
C ASP A 104 -9.46 -12.20 8.63
N ILE A 105 -8.49 -12.47 7.74
CA ILE A 105 -8.54 -12.03 6.34
C ILE A 105 -9.69 -12.73 5.60
N LEU A 106 -9.93 -14.02 5.86
CA LEU A 106 -11.07 -14.75 5.27
C LEU A 106 -12.41 -14.15 5.71
N ASP A 107 -12.56 -13.86 7.01
CA ASP A 107 -13.75 -13.21 7.55
C ASP A 107 -13.95 -11.83 6.95
N LEU A 108 -12.89 -11.02 6.89
CA LEU A 108 -12.87 -9.71 6.25
C LEU A 108 -13.36 -9.78 4.79
N GLN A 109 -12.81 -10.69 3.97
CA GLN A 109 -13.21 -10.85 2.56
C GLN A 109 -14.69 -11.21 2.42
N ARG A 110 -15.19 -12.14 3.26
CA ARG A 110 -16.61 -12.54 3.27
C ARG A 110 -17.52 -11.36 3.60
N ARG A 111 -17.20 -10.60 4.65
CA ARG A 111 -17.99 -9.43 5.09
C ARG A 111 -17.96 -8.32 4.05
N LEU A 112 -16.80 -8.02 3.47
CA LEU A 112 -16.70 -7.04 2.38
C LEU A 112 -17.61 -7.43 1.22
N ASN A 113 -17.59 -8.69 0.80
CA ASN A 113 -18.47 -9.18 -0.27
C ASN A 113 -19.96 -9.07 0.10
N ALA A 114 -20.34 -9.44 1.32
CA ALA A 114 -21.71 -9.31 1.81
C ALA A 114 -22.21 -7.85 1.81
N LEU A 115 -21.31 -6.90 2.10
CA LEU A 115 -21.57 -5.46 2.05
C LEU A 115 -21.49 -4.86 0.63
N GLY A 116 -21.31 -5.69 -0.41
CA GLY A 116 -21.25 -5.27 -1.81
C GLY A 116 -19.88 -4.74 -2.27
N PHE A 117 -18.84 -4.89 -1.45
CA PHE A 117 -17.46 -4.55 -1.81
C PHE A 117 -16.74 -5.80 -2.34
N ASN A 118 -16.74 -5.98 -3.66
CA ASN A 118 -16.13 -7.14 -4.31
C ASN A 118 -14.62 -7.25 -4.02
N SER A 119 -14.27 -8.17 -3.10
CA SER A 119 -12.92 -8.57 -2.73
C SER A 119 -12.43 -9.83 -3.47
N GLY A 120 -13.25 -10.38 -4.36
CA GLY A 120 -13.01 -11.66 -5.03
C GLY A 120 -13.44 -12.87 -4.20
N LYS A 121 -12.97 -14.06 -4.57
CA LYS A 121 -13.21 -15.29 -3.82
C LYS A 121 -12.40 -15.24 -2.51
N PRO A 122 -13.03 -15.40 -1.32
CA PRO A 122 -12.30 -15.44 -0.06
C PRO A 122 -11.27 -16.56 -0.05
N ASP A 123 -10.00 -16.21 0.09
CA ASP A 123 -8.83 -17.10 0.05
C ASP A 123 -7.86 -16.88 1.22
N GLY A 124 -8.11 -15.86 2.05
CA GLY A 124 -7.30 -15.48 3.20
C GLY A 124 -6.02 -14.75 2.82
N ARG A 125 -5.93 -14.24 1.59
CA ARG A 125 -4.76 -13.50 1.09
C ARG A 125 -5.17 -12.08 0.69
N VAL A 126 -4.30 -11.13 0.99
CA VAL A 126 -4.50 -9.73 0.64
C VAL A 126 -3.95 -9.50 -0.76
N GLY A 127 -4.79 -9.75 -1.77
CA GLY A 127 -4.49 -9.46 -3.17
C GLY A 127 -5.03 -8.09 -3.62
N PRO A 128 -4.77 -7.71 -4.89
CA PRO A 128 -5.24 -6.43 -5.45
C PRO A 128 -6.76 -6.23 -5.35
N MET A 129 -7.56 -7.29 -5.52
CA MET A 129 -9.02 -7.22 -5.35
C MET A 129 -9.42 -6.93 -3.90
N THR A 130 -8.82 -7.64 -2.95
CA THR A 130 -9.02 -7.40 -1.50
C THR A 130 -8.66 -5.97 -1.13
N SER A 131 -7.46 -5.49 -1.49
CA SER A 131 -7.04 -4.11 -1.19
C SER A 131 -7.94 -3.07 -1.85
N LYS A 132 -8.40 -3.30 -3.08
CA LYS A 132 -9.35 -2.40 -3.76
C LYS A 132 -10.71 -2.38 -3.06
N ALA A 133 -11.21 -3.53 -2.59
CA ALA A 133 -12.46 -3.62 -1.84
C ALA A 133 -12.35 -2.88 -0.50
N ILE A 134 -11.26 -3.08 0.23
CA ILE A 134 -10.95 -2.36 1.47
C ILE A 134 -10.93 -0.85 1.22
N LYS A 135 -10.21 -0.39 0.20
CA LYS A 135 -10.12 1.03 -0.15
C LYS A 135 -11.49 1.63 -0.45
N LYS A 136 -12.34 0.92 -1.19
CA LYS A 136 -13.73 1.35 -1.45
C LYS A 136 -14.56 1.42 -0.17
N TYR A 137 -14.44 0.44 0.72
CA TYR A 137 -15.12 0.42 2.00
C TYR A 137 -14.69 1.60 2.88
N GLN A 138 -13.37 1.81 3.02
CA GLN A 138 -12.80 2.91 3.78
C GLN A 138 -13.32 4.26 3.27
N ARG A 139 -13.31 4.48 1.94
CA ARG A 139 -13.88 5.71 1.35
C ARG A 139 -15.36 5.90 1.68
N ARG A 140 -16.18 4.84 1.56
CA ARG A 140 -17.63 4.93 1.87
C ARG A 140 -17.88 5.34 3.31
N HIS A 141 -17.01 4.94 4.23
CA HIS A 141 -17.15 5.23 5.66
C HIS A 141 -16.23 6.36 6.15
N SER A 142 -15.70 7.20 5.25
CA SER A 142 -14.82 8.32 5.60
C SER A 142 -13.59 7.92 6.44
N LEU A 143 -13.12 6.69 6.27
CA LEU A 143 -11.88 6.19 6.85
C LEU A 143 -10.70 6.49 5.89
N PRO A 144 -9.45 6.56 6.41
CA PRO A 144 -8.26 6.66 5.56
C PRO A 144 -8.21 5.51 4.54
N ALA A 145 -8.34 5.85 3.25
CA ALA A 145 -8.50 4.90 2.15
C ALA A 145 -7.17 4.32 1.65
N ASP A 146 -6.37 3.73 2.55
CA ASP A 146 -5.06 3.17 2.24
C ASP A 146 -5.09 1.73 1.67
N GLY A 147 -6.25 1.06 1.71
CA GLY A 147 -6.40 -0.31 1.25
C GLY A 147 -5.74 -1.36 2.15
N PHE A 148 -5.29 -0.99 3.35
CA PHE A 148 -4.55 -1.86 4.26
C PHE A 148 -5.50 -2.57 5.25
N PRO A 149 -5.44 -3.92 5.35
CA PRO A 149 -6.25 -4.66 6.30
C PRO A 149 -5.57 -4.65 7.68
N ASN A 150 -6.14 -3.89 8.61
CA ASN A 150 -5.71 -3.84 10.00
C ASN A 150 -6.86 -4.23 10.95
N SER A 151 -6.53 -4.45 12.22
CA SER A 151 -7.51 -4.86 13.25
C SER A 151 -8.63 -3.83 13.42
N GLN A 152 -8.33 -2.53 13.33
CA GLN A 152 -9.33 -1.47 13.46
C GLN A 152 -10.38 -1.55 12.34
N LEU A 153 -9.98 -1.86 11.12
CA LEU A 153 -10.88 -2.05 9.98
C LEU A 153 -11.82 -3.24 10.20
N ILE A 154 -11.28 -4.37 10.65
CA ILE A 154 -12.09 -5.57 10.91
C ILE A 154 -13.12 -5.28 11.99
N GLU A 155 -12.71 -4.68 13.11
CA GLU A 155 -13.63 -4.31 14.19
C GLU A 155 -14.68 -3.30 13.73
N HIS A 156 -14.32 -2.37 12.83
CA HIS A 156 -15.30 -1.48 12.22
C HIS A 156 -16.30 -2.23 11.34
N ILE A 157 -15.85 -3.17 10.51
CA ILE A 157 -16.74 -3.96 9.64
C ILE A 157 -17.67 -4.85 10.45
N LYS A 158 -17.17 -5.50 11.51
CA LYS A 158 -17.98 -6.34 12.41
C LYS A 158 -19.14 -5.57 13.06
N LYS A 159 -18.99 -4.27 13.29
CA LYS A 159 -20.06 -3.41 13.83
C LYS A 159 -21.13 -3.02 12.81
N GLN A 160 -20.87 -3.22 11.51
CA GLN A 160 -21.74 -2.82 10.40
C GLN A 160 -22.49 -4.00 9.76
N SER A 161 -22.20 -5.22 10.19
CA SER A 161 -22.73 -6.49 9.66
C SER A 161 -23.39 -7.30 10.76
#